data_AF-A0A968I014-F1
#
_entry.id   AF-A0A968I014-F1
#
_cell.length_a   1.000
_cell.length_b   1.000
_cell.length_c   1.000
_cell.angle_alpha   90.00
_cell.angle_beta   90.00
_cell.angle_gamma   90.00
#
_symmetry.space_group_name_H-M   'P 1'
#
loop_
_entity.id
_entity.type
_entity.pdbx_description
1 polymer ?
#
loop_
_entity_poly.entity_id
_entity_poly.type
_entity_poly.pdbx_seq_one_letter_code
_entity_poly.pdbx_strand_id
1 'polypeptide(L)'
;MQQQAYQPIWQLSQGQLNLLTSCPRKFQHRYLDQIDPSLGLETQSHQRLGTQFHQLMQQQALGLEIQPLIAAHPPIQTWFDSFAQFPPPMIRGEHLSEYHRWGWLEGYLLVAIYDLLILNPEQAQVLDWKSYARPRQDIELRQNWQTRLYLYLLAETSDYAPEQISMTYWFAEAPELGRANTLTFAYDQTLHAQTHQELRGWLSQLRDWCQAYARGEDFPQVPLTAQQCYTAWGCCPFVNRCQREQQQTTKLARQVAWADIEAIAELALDPEVNPMGEAQEPLL
;
A
#
# COMPACT_ATOMS: atom_id res chain seq x y z
N MET A 1 28.27 31.71 3.20
CA MET A 1 28.05 30.45 2.45
C MET A 1 27.33 29.49 3.38
N GLN A 2 25.99 29.50 3.35
CA GLN A 2 25.22 28.51 4.10
C GLN A 2 25.34 27.17 3.37
N GLN A 3 25.88 26.17 4.07
CA GLN A 3 25.84 24.78 3.64
C GLN A 3 24.37 24.42 3.44
N GLN A 4 23.98 24.19 2.20
CA GLN A 4 22.70 23.63 1.84
C GLN A 4 22.74 22.17 2.31
N ALA A 5 22.36 21.95 3.57
CA ALA A 5 22.25 20.62 4.14
C ALA A 5 21.25 19.85 3.27
N TYR A 6 21.76 18.84 2.56
CA TYR A 6 20.95 17.89 1.80
C TYR A 6 19.87 17.37 2.74
N GLN A 7 18.63 17.82 2.55
CA GLN A 7 17.50 17.17 3.20
C GLN A 7 17.39 15.81 2.52
N PRO A 8 17.35 14.69 3.27
CA PRO A 8 17.12 13.40 2.66
C PRO A 8 15.83 13.48 1.85
N ILE A 9 15.85 12.96 0.63
CA ILE A 9 14.63 12.82 -0.17
C ILE A 9 13.80 11.72 0.49
N TRP A 10 12.63 12.08 1.00
CA TRP A 10 11.72 11.11 1.59
C TRP A 10 10.94 10.43 0.48
N GLN A 11 11.09 9.10 0.41
CA GLN A 11 10.23 8.24 -0.40
C GLN A 11 9.00 7.85 0.43
N LEU A 12 7.81 7.98 -0.14
CA LEU A 12 6.54 7.67 0.49
C LEU A 12 5.74 6.70 -0.36
N SER A 13 5.63 5.46 0.13
CA SER A 13 4.74 4.42 -0.36
C SER A 13 3.31 4.60 0.16
N GLN A 14 2.38 3.81 -0.37
CA GLN A 14 1.03 3.70 0.19
C GLN A 14 1.02 3.29 1.67
N GLY A 15 1.93 2.40 2.09
CA GLY A 15 2.01 1.89 3.46
C GLY A 15 2.49 2.97 4.42
N GLN A 16 3.49 3.74 4.00
CA GLN A 16 3.97 4.92 4.70
C GLN A 16 2.88 5.99 4.85
N LEU A 17 2.10 6.28 3.80
CA LEU A 17 0.98 7.22 3.88
C LEU A 17 -0.15 6.70 4.79
N ASN A 18 -0.54 5.43 4.67
CA ASN A 18 -1.51 4.80 5.56
C ASN A 18 -1.06 4.91 7.02
N LEU A 19 0.23 4.66 7.32
CA LEU A 19 0.75 4.79 8.67
C LEU A 19 0.79 6.24 9.17
N LEU A 20 1.26 7.16 8.33
CA LEU A 20 1.36 8.58 8.65
C LEU A 20 -0.02 9.16 9.01
N THR A 21 -1.01 8.90 8.16
CA THR A 21 -2.37 9.43 8.30
C THR A 21 -3.17 8.76 9.40
N SER A 22 -2.89 7.48 9.69
CA SER A 22 -3.53 6.78 10.81
C SER A 22 -2.91 7.16 12.15
N CYS A 23 -1.58 7.12 12.28
CA CYS A 23 -0.86 7.43 13.53
C CYS A 23 0.54 8.02 13.27
N PRO A 24 0.67 9.37 13.30
CA PRO A 24 1.95 10.06 13.10
C PRO A 24 3.04 9.64 14.09
N ARG A 25 2.67 9.38 15.36
CA ARG A 25 3.60 8.87 16.36
C ARG A 25 4.16 7.49 15.99
N LYS A 26 3.32 6.58 15.48
CA LYS A 26 3.75 5.24 15.04
C LYS A 26 4.68 5.36 13.82
N PHE A 27 4.37 6.30 12.92
CA PHE A 27 5.23 6.66 11.79
C PHE A 27 6.61 7.15 12.23
N GLN A 28 6.68 8.07 13.22
CA GLN A 28 7.95 8.50 13.81
C GLN A 28 8.75 7.30 14.34
N HIS A 29 8.15 6.47 15.19
CA HIS A 29 8.88 5.35 15.78
C HIS A 29 9.44 4.38 14.74
N ARG A 30 8.69 4.12 13.65
CA ARG A 30 9.12 3.20 12.60
C ARG A 30 10.20 3.79 11.70
N TYR A 31 10.01 5.01 11.19
CA TYR A 31 10.84 5.55 10.10
C TYR A 31 11.88 6.58 10.56
N LEU A 32 11.62 7.32 11.65
CA LEU A 32 12.57 8.28 12.22
C LEU A 32 13.43 7.64 13.30
N ASP A 33 12.79 6.95 14.26
CA ASP A 33 13.51 6.28 15.35
C ASP A 33 14.07 4.90 14.94
N GLN A 34 13.70 4.41 13.75
CA GLN A 34 14.15 3.13 13.16
C GLN A 34 13.90 1.91 14.06
N ILE A 35 12.76 1.90 14.74
CA ILE A 35 12.38 0.79 15.62
C ILE A 35 11.48 -0.17 14.83
N ASP A 36 11.98 -1.39 14.63
CA ASP A 36 11.21 -2.46 14.03
C ASP A 36 10.49 -3.31 15.10
N PRO A 37 9.16 -3.23 15.21
CA PRO A 37 8.40 -4.03 16.16
C PRO A 37 8.18 -5.48 15.70
N SER A 38 8.53 -5.82 14.45
CA SER A 38 8.28 -7.14 13.85
C SER A 38 9.26 -8.23 14.29
N LEU A 39 10.34 -7.84 14.99
CA LEU A 39 11.28 -8.74 15.67
C LEU A 39 10.62 -9.44 16.87
N GLY A 40 9.67 -10.35 16.62
CA GLY A 40 9.11 -11.21 17.68
C GLY A 40 7.69 -11.74 17.50
N LEU A 41 6.96 -11.43 16.41
CA LEU A 41 5.57 -11.89 16.23
C LEU A 41 5.46 -12.94 15.12
N GLU A 42 4.83 -14.08 15.44
CA GLU A 42 4.61 -15.27 14.59
C GLU A 42 3.61 -15.06 13.43
N THR A 43 3.56 -13.87 12.82
CA THR A 43 2.65 -13.56 11.69
C THR A 43 3.23 -13.96 10.32
N GLN A 44 4.37 -14.68 10.30
CA GLN A 44 5.16 -14.88 9.08
C GLN A 44 4.59 -15.89 8.09
N SER A 45 3.78 -16.88 8.51
CA SER A 45 3.38 -17.97 7.60
C SER A 45 2.44 -17.51 6.48
N HIS A 46 1.39 -16.76 6.81
CA HIS A 46 0.42 -16.26 5.82
C HIS A 46 1.03 -15.16 4.93
N GLN A 47 1.83 -14.26 5.50
CA GLN A 47 2.58 -13.27 4.73
C GLN A 47 3.57 -13.90 3.75
N ARG A 48 4.26 -14.98 4.16
CA ARG A 48 5.12 -15.76 3.26
C ARG A 48 4.33 -16.39 2.12
N LEU A 49 3.16 -16.97 2.41
CA LEU A 49 2.28 -17.53 1.38
C LEU A 49 1.81 -16.45 0.39
N GLY A 50 1.39 -15.29 0.90
CA GLY A 50 1.03 -14.14 0.05
C GLY A 50 2.18 -13.69 -0.84
N THR A 51 3.39 -13.56 -0.27
CA THR A 51 4.60 -13.19 -1.04
C THR A 51 4.90 -14.20 -2.14
N GLN A 52 4.83 -15.50 -1.83
CA GLN A 52 5.03 -16.56 -2.83
C GLN A 52 3.96 -16.52 -3.93
N PHE A 53 2.71 -16.23 -3.58
CA PHE A 53 1.64 -16.07 -4.56
C PHE A 53 1.90 -14.92 -5.53
N HIS A 54 2.28 -13.72 -5.05
CA HIS A 54 2.63 -12.59 -5.93
C HIS A 54 3.79 -12.95 -6.86
N GLN A 55 4.85 -13.58 -6.35
CA GLN A 55 5.99 -14.00 -7.16
C GLN A 55 5.59 -14.97 -8.27
N LEU A 56 4.69 -15.92 -7.99
CA LEU A 56 4.20 -16.86 -9.00
C LEU A 56 3.30 -16.16 -10.03
N MET A 57 2.47 -15.20 -9.61
CA MET A 57 1.67 -14.38 -10.53
C MET A 57 2.55 -13.56 -11.47
N GLN A 58 3.63 -12.97 -10.95
CA GLN A 58 4.64 -12.26 -11.75
C GLN A 58 5.30 -13.21 -12.76
N GLN A 59 5.77 -14.38 -12.31
CA GLN A 59 6.40 -15.37 -13.19
C GLN A 59 5.44 -15.84 -14.29
N GLN A 60 4.16 -16.04 -13.98
CA GLN A 60 3.14 -16.37 -14.97
C GLN A 60 2.94 -15.24 -15.99
N ALA A 61 2.91 -13.98 -15.55
CA ALA A 61 2.78 -12.82 -16.44
C ALA A 61 3.96 -12.72 -17.42
N LEU A 62 5.15 -13.18 -17.01
CA LEU A 62 6.34 -13.28 -17.86
C LEU A 62 6.37 -14.54 -18.76
N GLY A 63 5.34 -15.39 -18.70
CA GLY A 63 5.25 -16.63 -19.49
C GLY A 63 6.12 -17.78 -18.99
N LEU A 64 6.58 -17.73 -17.73
CA LEU A 64 7.37 -18.80 -17.13
C LEU A 64 6.47 -19.96 -16.67
N GLU A 65 7.01 -21.18 -16.72
CA GLU A 65 6.30 -22.38 -16.25
C GLU A 65 6.30 -22.43 -14.72
N ILE A 66 5.12 -22.29 -14.11
CA ILE A 66 4.95 -22.26 -12.64
C ILE A 66 4.23 -23.49 -12.07
N GLN A 67 3.70 -24.38 -12.90
CA GLN A 67 2.87 -25.51 -12.45
C GLN A 67 3.55 -26.42 -11.41
N PRO A 68 4.85 -26.77 -11.54
CA PRO A 68 5.52 -27.56 -10.50
C PRO A 68 5.62 -26.85 -9.15
N LEU A 69 5.74 -25.52 -9.16
CA LEU A 69 5.85 -24.69 -7.95
C LEU A 69 4.50 -24.56 -7.25
N ILE A 70 3.42 -24.37 -8.01
CA ILE A 70 2.06 -24.32 -7.47
C ILE A 70 1.72 -25.67 -6.80
N ALA A 71 1.98 -26.78 -7.49
CA ALA A 71 1.62 -28.12 -7.01
C ALA A 71 2.31 -28.51 -5.68
N ALA A 72 3.46 -27.91 -5.38
CA ALA A 72 4.18 -28.12 -4.12
C ALA A 72 3.52 -27.44 -2.91
N HIS A 73 2.56 -26.53 -3.13
CA HIS A 73 1.96 -25.68 -2.09
C HIS A 73 0.43 -25.67 -2.18
N PRO A 74 -0.28 -26.60 -1.49
CA PRO A 74 -1.74 -26.74 -1.61
C PRO A 74 -2.58 -25.45 -1.37
N PRO A 75 -2.24 -24.56 -0.42
CA PRO A 75 -2.94 -23.29 -0.27
C PRO A 75 -2.81 -22.39 -1.51
N ILE A 76 -1.61 -22.33 -2.09
CA ILE A 76 -1.33 -21.55 -3.31
C ILE A 76 -2.08 -22.16 -4.51
N GLN A 77 -2.10 -23.48 -4.65
CA GLN A 77 -2.90 -24.17 -5.68
C GLN A 77 -4.37 -23.76 -5.62
N THR A 78 -4.96 -23.69 -4.42
CA THR A 78 -6.35 -23.27 -4.24
C THR A 78 -6.58 -21.84 -4.74
N TRP A 79 -5.64 -20.93 -4.49
CA TRP A 79 -5.72 -19.56 -4.98
C TRP A 79 -5.58 -19.48 -6.50
N PHE A 80 -4.68 -20.27 -7.11
CA PHE A 80 -4.54 -20.34 -8.57
C PHE A 80 -5.77 -20.93 -9.26
N ASP A 81 -6.36 -21.99 -8.68
CA ASP A 81 -7.60 -22.58 -9.20
C ASP A 81 -8.75 -21.56 -9.15
N SER A 82 -8.85 -20.82 -8.05
CA SER A 82 -9.81 -19.71 -7.90
C SER A 82 -9.58 -18.61 -8.94
N PHE A 83 -8.32 -18.22 -9.18
CA PHE A 83 -7.96 -17.22 -10.19
C PHE A 83 -8.30 -17.69 -11.61
N ALA A 84 -8.01 -18.94 -11.94
CA ALA A 84 -8.32 -19.52 -13.25
C ALA A 84 -9.83 -19.62 -13.49
N GLN A 85 -10.60 -19.92 -12.44
CA GLN A 85 -12.05 -20.03 -12.53
C GLN A 85 -12.75 -18.66 -12.54
N PHE A 86 -12.22 -17.69 -11.79
CA PHE A 86 -12.81 -16.37 -11.58
C PHE A 86 -11.75 -15.26 -11.73
N PRO A 87 -11.19 -15.07 -12.93
CA PRO A 87 -10.24 -14.00 -13.16
C PRO A 87 -10.92 -12.64 -13.03
N PRO A 88 -10.19 -11.58 -12.62
CA PRO A 88 -10.73 -10.24 -12.66
C PRO A 88 -11.04 -9.82 -14.12
N PRO A 89 -11.95 -8.86 -14.34
CA PRO A 89 -12.10 -8.25 -15.64
C PRO A 89 -10.81 -7.51 -15.99
N MET A 90 -10.23 -7.85 -17.14
CA MET A 90 -9.00 -7.24 -17.65
C MET A 90 -9.28 -6.58 -18.99
N ILE A 91 -8.85 -5.32 -19.13
CA ILE A 91 -8.81 -4.68 -20.45
C ILE A 91 -7.79 -5.41 -21.34
N ARG A 92 -7.90 -5.24 -22.66
CA ARG A 92 -6.85 -5.70 -23.59
C ARG A 92 -5.75 -4.65 -23.63
N GLY A 93 -4.49 -5.07 -23.71
CA GLY A 93 -3.39 -4.12 -23.78
C GLY A 93 -2.03 -4.76 -23.57
N GLU A 94 -1.02 -3.92 -23.45
CA GLU A 94 0.30 -4.29 -22.96
C GLU A 94 0.23 -4.59 -21.46
N HIS A 95 0.90 -5.65 -21.02
CA HIS A 95 0.93 -6.10 -19.63
C HIS A 95 2.31 -5.83 -19.03
N LEU A 96 2.36 -5.05 -17.95
CA LEU A 96 3.58 -4.69 -17.23
C LEU A 96 3.46 -5.19 -15.79
N SER A 97 4.22 -6.22 -15.42
CA SER A 97 4.19 -6.82 -14.08
C SER A 97 5.24 -6.22 -13.16
N GLU A 98 4.92 -6.06 -11.88
CA GLU A 98 5.76 -5.39 -10.88
C GLU A 98 6.26 -4.03 -11.36
N TYR A 99 5.34 -3.24 -11.93
CA TYR A 99 5.69 -1.98 -12.57
C TYR A 99 5.85 -0.87 -11.55
N HIS A 100 7.06 -0.33 -11.43
CA HIS A 100 7.37 0.78 -10.55
C HIS A 100 6.93 2.10 -11.18
N ARG A 101 6.26 2.94 -10.38
CA ARG A 101 5.90 4.29 -10.77
C ARG A 101 6.18 5.26 -9.63
N TRP A 102 6.74 6.41 -9.97
CA TRP A 102 7.10 7.43 -9.00
C TRP A 102 6.77 8.83 -9.51
N GLY A 103 6.49 9.74 -8.58
CA GLY A 103 6.15 11.13 -8.89
C GLY A 103 6.58 12.05 -7.77
N TRP A 104 7.02 13.26 -8.12
CA TRP A 104 7.42 14.27 -7.15
C TRP A 104 6.23 15.13 -6.73
N LEU A 105 6.04 15.29 -5.42
CA LEU A 105 5.05 16.22 -4.87
C LEU A 105 5.60 16.88 -3.61
N GLU A 106 5.60 18.21 -3.57
CA GLU A 106 5.98 18.99 -2.38
C GLU A 106 7.36 18.63 -1.80
N GLY A 107 8.32 18.23 -2.65
CA GLY A 107 9.67 17.81 -2.24
C GLY A 107 9.78 16.37 -1.72
N TYR A 108 8.70 15.60 -1.80
CA TYR A 108 8.66 14.17 -1.50
C TYR A 108 8.59 13.35 -2.79
N LEU A 109 9.21 12.18 -2.79
CA LEU A 109 9.07 11.20 -3.87
C LEU A 109 7.96 10.22 -3.48
N LEU A 110 6.85 10.26 -4.18
CA LEU A 110 5.76 9.31 -4.02
C LEU A 110 6.05 8.07 -4.87
N VAL A 111 5.84 6.87 -4.33
CA VAL A 111 6.16 5.61 -5.02
C VAL A 111 4.98 4.64 -4.96
N ALA A 112 4.71 3.99 -6.09
CA ALA A 112 3.79 2.87 -6.24
C ALA A 112 4.47 1.73 -7.01
N ILE A 113 4.10 0.50 -6.67
CA ILE A 113 4.48 -0.71 -7.40
C ILE A 113 3.19 -1.43 -7.73
N TYR A 114 2.89 -1.57 -9.02
CA TYR A 114 1.69 -2.25 -9.49
C TYR A 114 2.00 -3.72 -9.74
N ASP A 115 1.25 -4.63 -9.12
CA ASP A 115 1.46 -6.07 -9.36
C ASP A 115 1.31 -6.40 -10.86
N LEU A 116 0.29 -5.80 -11.49
CA LEU A 116 0.09 -5.81 -12.94
C LEU A 116 -0.56 -4.50 -13.40
N LEU A 117 0.06 -3.84 -14.37
CA LEU A 117 -0.50 -2.68 -15.08
C LEU A 117 -0.83 -3.10 -16.52
N ILE A 118 -2.06 -2.83 -16.95
CA ILE A 118 -2.50 -3.07 -18.33
C ILE A 118 -2.76 -1.73 -19.01
N LEU A 119 -2.18 -1.53 -20.19
CA LEU A 119 -2.23 -0.27 -20.93
C LEU A 119 -2.72 -0.47 -22.37
N ASN A 120 -3.63 0.39 -22.82
CA ASN A 120 -3.97 0.56 -24.23
C ASN A 120 -4.27 2.05 -24.52
N PRO A 121 -4.40 2.50 -25.77
CA PRO A 121 -4.59 3.92 -26.08
C PRO A 121 -5.81 4.60 -25.44
N GLU A 122 -6.80 3.84 -24.98
CA GLU A 122 -8.05 4.35 -24.43
C GLU A 122 -8.11 4.28 -22.90
N GLN A 123 -7.41 3.34 -22.27
CA GLN A 123 -7.57 3.00 -20.86
C GLN A 123 -6.28 2.46 -20.22
N ALA A 124 -6.14 2.73 -18.92
CA ALA A 124 -5.13 2.10 -18.06
C ALA A 124 -5.81 1.41 -16.87
N GLN A 125 -5.40 0.18 -16.59
CA GLN A 125 -5.94 -0.61 -15.49
C GLN A 125 -4.83 -1.15 -14.61
N VAL A 126 -4.86 -0.80 -13.34
CA VAL A 126 -4.03 -1.44 -12.31
C VAL A 126 -4.76 -2.66 -11.76
N LEU A 127 -4.07 -3.78 -11.67
CA LEU A 127 -4.53 -4.99 -10.99
C LEU A 127 -3.64 -5.23 -9.78
N ASP A 128 -4.29 -5.56 -8.66
CA ASP A 128 -3.62 -5.78 -7.39
C ASP A 128 -4.16 -7.04 -6.72
N TRP A 129 -3.25 -7.96 -6.42
CA TRP A 129 -3.55 -9.28 -5.89
C TRP A 129 -3.58 -9.22 -4.36
N LYS A 130 -4.65 -9.72 -3.73
CA LYS A 130 -4.75 -9.79 -2.27
C LYS A 130 -4.87 -11.23 -1.82
N SER A 131 -3.94 -11.67 -0.97
CA SER A 131 -3.96 -13.00 -0.36
C SER A 131 -4.87 -13.11 0.86
N TYR A 132 -5.63 -12.06 1.20
CA TYR A 132 -6.56 -12.00 2.32
C TYR A 132 -8.01 -11.83 1.84
N ALA A 133 -8.97 -11.98 2.76
CA ALA A 133 -10.38 -11.90 2.45
C ALA A 133 -10.83 -10.48 2.08
N ARG A 134 -11.75 -10.36 1.10
CA ARG A 134 -12.34 -9.06 0.74
C ARG A 134 -12.92 -8.36 1.97
N PRO A 135 -12.55 -7.08 2.23
CA PRO A 135 -13.15 -6.30 3.30
C PRO A 135 -14.67 -6.19 3.13
N ARG A 136 -15.40 -6.13 4.25
CA ARG A 136 -16.87 -6.08 4.22
C ARG A 136 -17.41 -4.81 3.59
N GLN A 137 -16.65 -3.71 3.66
CA GLN A 137 -17.06 -2.41 3.16
C GLN A 137 -16.08 -1.93 2.10
N ASP A 138 -16.56 -1.78 0.86
CA ASP A 138 -15.74 -1.30 -0.27
C ASP A 138 -15.17 0.09 -0.03
N ILE A 139 -15.81 0.90 0.82
CA ILE A 139 -15.35 2.25 1.19
C ILE A 139 -13.98 2.23 1.87
N GLU A 140 -13.65 1.16 2.61
CA GLU A 140 -12.37 1.02 3.29
C GLU A 140 -11.23 0.97 2.27
N LEU A 141 -11.39 0.18 1.21
CA LEU A 141 -10.39 0.12 0.12
C LEU A 141 -10.39 1.38 -0.73
N ARG A 142 -11.57 1.97 -1.00
CA ARG A 142 -11.65 3.24 -1.75
C ARG A 142 -10.88 4.37 -1.05
N GLN A 143 -10.94 4.43 0.28
CA GLN A 143 -10.27 5.46 1.09
C GLN A 143 -8.80 5.13 1.39
N ASN A 144 -8.39 3.88 1.23
CA ASN A 144 -7.02 3.44 1.47
C ASN A 144 -6.03 4.15 0.54
N TRP A 145 -4.85 4.51 1.06
CA TRP A 145 -3.82 5.16 0.25
C TRP A 145 -3.30 4.30 -0.89
N GLN A 146 -3.41 2.97 -0.86
CA GLN A 146 -3.04 2.14 -1.99
C GLN A 146 -3.88 2.50 -3.22
N THR A 147 -5.21 2.39 -3.13
CA THR A 147 -6.12 2.76 -4.22
C THR A 147 -5.85 4.18 -4.70
N ARG A 148 -5.79 5.11 -3.75
CA ARG A 148 -5.75 6.54 -4.07
C ARG A 148 -4.41 6.96 -4.67
N LEU A 149 -3.30 6.54 -4.06
CA LEU A 149 -1.96 6.86 -4.52
C LEU A 149 -1.66 6.21 -5.87
N TYR A 150 -2.10 4.96 -6.07
CA TYR A 150 -1.82 4.23 -7.31
C TYR A 150 -2.50 4.91 -8.50
N LEU A 151 -3.80 5.23 -8.36
CA LEU A 151 -4.57 5.94 -9.37
C LEU A 151 -4.05 7.37 -9.60
N TYR A 152 -3.71 8.09 -8.53
CA TYR A 152 -3.14 9.44 -8.59
C TYR A 152 -1.81 9.46 -9.35
N LEU A 153 -0.86 8.60 -8.98
CA LEU A 153 0.42 8.50 -9.68
C LEU A 153 0.25 8.06 -11.13
N LEU A 154 -0.73 7.18 -11.41
CA LEU A 154 -1.02 6.80 -12.78
C LEU A 154 -1.47 8.01 -13.61
N ALA A 155 -2.39 8.83 -13.10
CA ALA A 155 -2.83 10.06 -13.77
C ALA A 155 -1.69 11.08 -13.94
N GLU A 156 -0.91 11.34 -12.90
CA GLU A 156 0.09 12.44 -12.90
C GLU A 156 1.33 12.16 -13.73
N THR A 157 1.59 10.91 -14.10
CA THR A 157 2.83 10.50 -14.78
C THR A 157 2.56 9.78 -16.09
N SER A 158 1.35 9.89 -16.63
CA SER A 158 0.99 9.40 -17.97
C SER A 158 0.05 10.38 -18.69
N ASP A 159 -0.25 10.08 -19.95
CA ASP A 159 -1.16 10.89 -20.77
C ASP A 159 -2.65 10.47 -20.61
N TYR A 160 -2.97 9.57 -19.69
CA TYR A 160 -4.35 9.17 -19.42
C TYR A 160 -5.09 10.23 -18.61
N ALA A 161 -6.27 10.63 -19.07
CA ALA A 161 -7.21 11.37 -18.24
C ALA A 161 -7.66 10.49 -17.05
N PRO A 162 -7.98 11.07 -15.87
CA PRO A 162 -8.42 10.31 -14.71
C PRO A 162 -9.57 9.33 -15.01
N GLU A 163 -10.52 9.68 -15.87
CA GLU A 163 -11.66 8.84 -16.27
C GLU A 163 -11.27 7.59 -17.06
N GLN A 164 -10.06 7.57 -17.62
CA GLN A 164 -9.50 6.44 -18.37
C GLN A 164 -8.79 5.44 -17.46
N ILE A 165 -8.67 5.75 -16.16
CA ILE A 165 -7.88 4.96 -15.22
C ILE A 165 -8.80 4.20 -14.27
N SER A 166 -8.46 2.94 -14.01
CA SER A 166 -9.14 2.12 -13.00
C SER A 166 -8.16 1.25 -12.22
N MET A 167 -8.59 0.81 -11.05
CA MET A 167 -7.87 -0.17 -10.24
C MET A 167 -8.80 -1.31 -9.85
N THR A 168 -8.34 -2.53 -10.02
CA THR A 168 -9.09 -3.75 -9.74
C THR A 168 -8.32 -4.59 -8.73
N TYR A 169 -8.91 -4.77 -7.56
CA TYR A 169 -8.45 -5.75 -6.59
C TYR A 169 -8.98 -7.13 -6.95
N TRP A 170 -8.13 -8.15 -6.83
CA TRP A 170 -8.54 -9.55 -6.84
C TRP A 170 -8.17 -10.25 -5.53
N PHE A 171 -9.13 -10.88 -4.87
CA PHE A 171 -8.98 -11.49 -3.54
C PHE A 171 -8.94 -13.02 -3.63
N ALA A 172 -7.86 -13.61 -3.13
CA ALA A 172 -7.64 -15.04 -3.10
C ALA A 172 -8.57 -15.76 -2.10
N GLU A 173 -8.85 -15.13 -0.96
CA GLU A 173 -9.69 -15.67 0.12
C GLU A 173 -11.09 -15.03 0.16
N ALA A 174 -11.72 -14.82 -0.99
CA ALA A 174 -13.07 -14.26 -1.03
C ALA A 174 -14.07 -15.16 -0.26
N PRO A 175 -15.01 -14.57 0.52
CA PRO A 175 -15.94 -15.34 1.35
C PRO A 175 -16.92 -16.19 0.53
N GLU A 176 -17.18 -15.80 -0.71
CA GLU A 176 -17.97 -16.52 -1.70
C GLU A 176 -17.18 -16.58 -3.01
N LEU A 177 -17.14 -17.74 -3.66
CA LEU A 177 -16.49 -17.89 -4.95
C LEU A 177 -17.27 -17.14 -6.05
N GLY A 178 -16.56 -16.43 -6.92
CA GLY A 178 -17.14 -15.73 -8.07
C GLY A 178 -16.90 -14.23 -8.05
N ARG A 179 -17.97 -13.43 -8.21
CA ARG A 179 -17.84 -11.96 -8.28
C ARG A 179 -17.28 -11.32 -7.01
N ALA A 180 -17.33 -12.01 -5.86
CA ALA A 180 -16.78 -11.50 -4.62
C ALA A 180 -15.24 -11.52 -4.59
N ASN A 181 -14.59 -12.28 -5.48
CA ASN A 181 -13.14 -12.25 -5.69
C ASN A 181 -12.67 -10.92 -6.29
N THR A 182 -13.54 -10.02 -6.75
CA THR A 182 -13.11 -8.82 -7.43
C THR A 182 -13.80 -7.56 -6.92
N LEU A 183 -13.05 -6.47 -6.88
CA LEU A 183 -13.57 -5.13 -6.65
C LEU A 183 -12.84 -4.12 -7.53
N THR A 184 -13.59 -3.37 -8.34
CA THR A 184 -13.02 -2.37 -9.25
C THR A 184 -13.42 -0.95 -8.83
N PHE A 185 -12.44 -0.06 -8.84
CA PHE A 185 -12.59 1.36 -8.61
C PHE A 185 -12.25 2.12 -9.89
N ALA A 186 -13.25 2.77 -10.48
CA ALA A 186 -13.02 3.79 -11.50
C ALA A 186 -12.47 5.06 -10.83
N TYR A 187 -11.67 5.79 -11.58
CA TYR A 187 -11.13 7.09 -11.19
C TYR A 187 -11.78 8.21 -12.01
N ASP A 188 -11.66 9.44 -11.52
CA ASP A 188 -12.22 10.62 -12.18
C ASP A 188 -11.50 11.88 -11.70
N GLN A 189 -11.76 13.00 -12.38
CA GLN A 189 -11.13 14.28 -12.07
C GLN A 189 -11.46 14.78 -10.64
N THR A 190 -12.60 14.41 -10.08
CA THR A 190 -13.01 14.82 -8.73
C THR A 190 -12.18 14.08 -7.67
N LEU A 191 -12.06 12.75 -7.81
CA LEU A 191 -11.21 11.92 -6.96
C LEU A 191 -9.74 12.31 -7.10
N HIS A 192 -9.30 12.68 -8.31
CA HIS A 192 -7.97 13.20 -8.56
C HIS A 192 -7.68 14.48 -7.78
N ALA A 193 -8.54 15.49 -7.92
CA ALA A 193 -8.39 16.76 -7.21
C ALA A 193 -8.42 16.60 -5.69
N GLN A 194 -9.32 15.75 -5.17
CA GLN A 194 -9.39 15.43 -3.73
C GLN A 194 -8.12 14.75 -3.24
N THR A 195 -7.62 13.76 -3.98
CA THR A 195 -6.40 13.03 -3.63
C THR A 195 -5.18 13.96 -3.63
N HIS A 196 -5.05 14.80 -4.65
CA HIS A 196 -3.99 15.81 -4.71
C HIS A 196 -4.03 16.78 -3.52
N GLN A 197 -5.21 17.31 -3.19
CA GLN A 197 -5.36 18.23 -2.05
C GLN A 197 -5.00 17.56 -0.72
N GLU A 198 -5.47 16.34 -0.49
CA GLU A 198 -5.16 15.60 0.74
C GLU A 198 -3.68 15.23 0.85
N LEU A 199 -3.06 14.77 -0.25
CA LEU A 199 -1.61 14.51 -0.28
C LEU A 199 -0.83 15.75 0.12
N ARG A 200 -1.11 16.91 -0.51
CA ARG A 200 -0.44 18.17 -0.15
C ARG A 200 -0.63 18.53 1.31
N GLY A 201 -1.82 18.33 1.85
CA GLY A 201 -2.11 18.55 3.28
C GLY A 201 -1.25 17.68 4.18
N TRP A 202 -1.20 16.37 3.94
CA TRP A 202 -0.40 15.44 4.73
C TRP A 202 1.11 15.65 4.57
N LEU A 203 1.59 15.99 3.37
CA LEU A 203 3.00 16.27 3.11
C LEU A 203 3.45 17.57 3.80
N SER A 204 2.61 18.61 3.79
CA SER A 204 2.87 19.83 4.57
C SER A 204 2.92 19.51 6.06
N GLN A 205 1.96 18.73 6.56
CA GLN A 205 1.90 18.39 7.97
C GLN A 205 3.10 17.52 8.42
N LEU A 206 3.53 16.57 7.57
CA LEU A 206 4.74 15.78 7.78
C LEU A 206 5.99 16.67 7.85
N ARG A 207 6.11 17.64 6.95
CA ARG A 207 7.22 18.61 6.96
C ARG A 207 7.29 19.36 8.28
N ASP A 208 6.17 19.86 8.76
CA ASP A 208 6.09 20.59 10.03
C ASP A 208 6.47 19.71 11.23
N TRP A 209 5.98 18.47 11.25
CA TRP A 209 6.34 17.50 12.28
C TRP A 209 7.82 17.13 12.24
N CYS A 210 8.41 16.92 11.06
CA CYS A 210 9.85 16.67 10.93
C CYS A 210 10.68 17.86 11.45
N GLN A 211 10.27 19.09 11.18
CA GLN A 211 10.94 20.28 11.70
C GLN A 211 10.84 20.39 13.22
N ALA A 212 9.69 20.05 13.80
CA ALA A 212 9.48 20.02 15.25
C ALA A 212 10.32 18.92 15.92
N TYR A 213 10.35 17.73 15.31
CA TYR A 213 11.17 16.60 15.75
C TYR A 213 12.66 16.92 15.75
N ALA A 214 13.15 17.65 14.75
CA ALA A 214 14.53 18.14 14.73
C ALA A 214 14.86 19.10 15.91
N ARG A 215 13.85 19.68 16.56
CA ARG A 215 14.00 20.50 17.79
C ARG A 215 13.71 19.71 19.08
N GLY A 216 13.49 18.40 18.99
CA GLY A 216 13.20 17.53 20.13
C GLY A 216 11.71 17.40 20.47
N GLU A 217 10.81 17.89 19.61
CA GLU A 217 9.37 17.72 19.78
C GLU A 217 8.88 16.49 19.02
N ASP A 218 8.36 15.50 19.74
CA ASP A 218 7.82 14.32 19.07
C ASP A 218 6.54 14.59 18.25
N PHE A 219 6.26 13.74 17.26
CA PHE A 219 5.04 13.74 16.46
C PHE A 219 3.79 13.56 17.35
N PRO A 220 2.62 14.09 16.98
CA PRO A 220 1.42 13.97 17.80
C PRO A 220 0.99 12.51 17.97
N GLN A 221 0.54 12.17 19.17
CA GLN A 221 -0.14 10.90 19.41
C GLN A 221 -1.62 11.02 19.05
N VAL A 222 -2.20 9.95 18.50
CA VAL A 222 -3.65 9.89 18.23
C VAL A 222 -4.47 9.89 19.52
N PRO A 223 -5.70 10.43 19.54
CA PRO A 223 -6.58 10.35 20.70
C PRO A 223 -6.83 8.89 21.14
N LEU A 224 -6.97 8.64 22.44
CA LEU A 224 -7.30 7.31 22.96
C LEU A 224 -8.65 6.79 22.45
N THR A 225 -9.57 7.71 22.15
CA THR A 225 -10.90 7.41 21.59
C THR A 225 -10.83 6.85 20.17
N ALA A 226 -9.71 7.00 19.47
CA ALA A 226 -9.52 6.43 18.13
C ALA A 226 -9.39 4.90 18.13
N GLN A 227 -9.20 4.27 19.30
CA GLN A 227 -9.11 2.80 19.46
C GLN A 227 -8.03 2.12 18.60
N GLN A 228 -7.01 2.85 18.17
CA GLN A 228 -5.90 2.33 17.35
C GLN A 228 -4.76 1.73 18.20
N CYS A 229 -4.65 2.11 19.48
CA CYS A 229 -3.60 1.62 20.37
C CYS A 229 -3.92 0.26 20.99
N TYR A 230 -5.20 -0.08 21.09
CA TYR A 230 -5.70 -1.33 21.66
C TYR A 230 -6.84 -1.81 20.77
N THR A 231 -6.64 -2.95 20.13
CA THR A 231 -7.64 -3.59 19.30
C THR A 231 -8.11 -4.89 19.96
N ALA A 232 -9.15 -5.52 19.40
CA ALA A 232 -9.59 -6.84 19.85
C ALA A 232 -8.50 -7.93 19.69
N TRP A 233 -7.47 -7.65 18.89
CA TRP A 233 -6.45 -8.62 18.47
C TRP A 233 -5.07 -8.37 19.10
N GLY A 234 -4.89 -7.25 19.79
CA GLY A 234 -3.63 -6.94 20.44
C GLY A 234 -3.48 -5.49 20.85
N CYS A 235 -2.28 -5.15 21.32
CA CYS A 235 -1.90 -3.78 21.62
C CYS A 235 -0.86 -3.30 20.60
N CYS A 236 -0.85 -1.99 20.32
CA CYS A 236 0.18 -1.38 19.51
C CYS A 236 1.55 -1.64 20.14
N PRO A 237 2.57 -2.08 19.37
CA PRO A 237 3.89 -2.43 19.92
C PRO A 237 4.62 -1.22 20.52
N PHE A 238 4.17 -0.01 20.21
CA PHE A 238 4.73 1.23 20.74
C PHE A 238 3.96 1.78 21.95
N VAL A 239 2.98 1.05 22.51
CA VAL A 239 2.11 1.54 23.59
C VAL A 239 2.88 2.02 24.82
N ASN A 240 3.98 1.35 25.17
CA ASN A 240 4.85 1.73 26.28
C ASN A 240 5.66 3.00 25.97
N ARG A 241 6.12 3.15 24.72
CA ARG A 241 6.79 4.38 24.25
C ARG A 241 5.82 5.57 24.18
N CYS A 242 4.55 5.29 23.94
CA CYS A 242 3.47 6.27 24.04
C CYS A 242 2.99 6.53 25.47
N GLN A 243 3.52 5.82 26.48
CA GLN A 243 3.13 5.92 27.90
C GLN A 243 1.65 5.58 28.16
N ARG A 244 1.09 4.60 27.44
CA ARG A 244 -0.36 4.28 27.49
C ARG A 244 -0.73 3.00 28.25
N GLU A 245 0.24 2.17 28.63
CA GLU A 245 0.06 0.83 29.24
C GLU A 245 -0.98 0.76 30.37
N GLN A 246 -1.04 1.77 31.25
CA GLN A 246 -1.90 1.76 32.44
C GLN A 246 -3.39 1.99 32.18
N GLN A 247 -3.81 2.32 30.95
CA GLN A 247 -5.19 2.65 30.61
C GLN A 247 -6.03 1.44 30.15
N GLN A 248 -5.45 0.23 30.23
CA GLN A 248 -6.01 -1.03 29.74
C GLN A 248 -7.10 -1.65 30.64
N THR A 249 -7.25 -1.19 31.90
CA THR A 249 -8.00 -1.92 32.93
C THR A 249 -9.53 -1.78 32.87
N THR A 250 -10.12 -0.99 31.96
CA THR A 250 -11.55 -0.63 32.12
C THR A 250 -12.53 -1.06 31.03
N LYS A 251 -12.15 -1.53 29.83
CA LYS A 251 -13.16 -1.92 28.81
C LYS A 251 -12.64 -2.97 27.82
N LEU A 252 -12.97 -4.24 28.06
CA LEU A 252 -12.90 -5.27 27.03
C LEU A 252 -14.28 -5.91 26.82
N ALA A 253 -15.06 -5.36 25.89
CA ALA A 253 -16.20 -6.04 25.27
C ALA A 253 -16.63 -5.30 23.99
N ARG A 254 -16.03 -5.66 22.85
CA ARG A 254 -16.72 -5.90 21.57
C ARG A 254 -15.74 -6.32 20.47
N GLN A 255 -16.12 -7.39 19.78
CA GLN A 255 -15.48 -7.95 18.59
C GLN A 255 -15.67 -7.05 17.37
N VAL A 256 -14.66 -6.97 16.50
CA VAL A 256 -14.61 -7.50 15.10
C VAL A 256 -13.27 -7.07 14.45
N ALA A 257 -12.82 -7.88 13.49
CA ALA A 257 -11.63 -7.88 12.63
C ALA A 257 -10.95 -6.53 12.34
N TRP A 258 -9.68 -6.41 12.79
CA TRP A 258 -8.67 -5.48 12.27
C TRP A 258 -7.31 -6.19 12.26
N ALA A 259 -7.17 -7.08 11.29
CA ALA A 259 -5.94 -7.50 10.63
C ALA A 259 -6.48 -7.77 9.22
N ASP A 260 -6.19 -6.97 8.20
CA ASP A 260 -5.14 -7.34 7.25
C ASP A 260 -4.76 -6.19 6.29
N ILE A 261 -5.22 -4.96 6.54
CA ILE A 261 -4.84 -3.82 5.69
C ILE A 261 -3.37 -3.42 5.91
N GLU A 262 -2.80 -3.69 7.09
CA GLU A 262 -1.37 -3.51 7.36
C GLU A 262 -0.50 -4.63 6.74
N ALA A 263 -1.09 -5.69 6.18
CA ALA A 263 -0.39 -6.83 5.58
C ALA A 263 -0.28 -6.72 4.04
N ILE A 264 -0.33 -5.51 3.48
CA ILE A 264 0.16 -5.30 2.12
C ILE A 264 1.67 -5.47 2.20
N ALA A 265 2.21 -6.50 1.56
CA ALA A 265 3.64 -6.67 1.43
C ALA A 265 4.23 -5.40 0.82
N GLU A 266 4.92 -4.60 1.62
CA GLU A 266 5.82 -3.59 1.10
C GLU A 266 6.97 -4.38 0.47
N LEU A 267 6.99 -4.47 -0.86
CA LEU A 267 8.24 -4.75 -1.55
C LEU A 267 9.20 -3.66 -1.11
N ALA A 268 10.34 -4.08 -0.54
CA ALA A 268 11.33 -3.15 -0.01
C ALA A 268 11.71 -2.16 -1.11
N LEU A 269 11.52 -0.86 -0.84
CA LEU A 269 12.12 0.18 -1.66
C LEU A 269 13.63 0.00 -1.55
N ASP A 270 14.28 -0.41 -2.63
CA ASP A 270 15.71 -0.59 -2.66
C ASP A 270 16.37 0.77 -2.38
N PRO A 271 17.15 0.93 -1.29
CA PRO A 271 17.73 2.22 -0.94
C PRO A 271 18.79 2.70 -1.95
N GLU A 272 19.16 1.87 -2.93
CA GLU A 272 20.18 2.15 -3.94
C GLU A 272 19.63 2.62 -5.30
N VAL A 273 18.31 2.84 -5.45
CA VAL A 273 17.79 3.47 -6.68
C VAL A 273 18.19 4.95 -6.70
N ASN A 274 19.33 5.23 -7.33
CA ASN A 274 19.76 6.57 -7.69
C ASN A 274 18.75 7.17 -8.69
N PRO A 275 17.99 8.24 -8.33
CA PRO A 275 16.97 8.81 -9.19
C PRO A 275 17.53 9.59 -10.40
N MET A 276 18.84 9.47 -10.68
CA MET A 276 19.50 10.04 -11.87
C MET A 276 19.90 8.97 -12.91
N GLY A 277 19.09 7.92 -13.07
CA GLY A 277 19.17 7.01 -14.22
C GLY A 277 18.37 7.56 -15.39
N GLU A 278 19.09 8.10 -16.38
CA GLU A 278 18.72 8.44 -17.76
C GLU A 278 17.23 8.63 -18.08
N ALA A 279 16.85 9.89 -18.36
CA ALA A 279 15.64 10.21 -19.10
C ALA A 279 15.62 9.40 -20.41
N GLN A 280 14.76 8.38 -20.49
CA GLN A 280 14.44 7.75 -21.76
C GLN A 280 13.61 8.75 -22.57
N GLU A 281 14.17 9.17 -23.69
CA GLU A 281 13.49 10.00 -24.69
C GLU A 281 12.20 9.32 -25.17
N PRO A 282 11.15 10.10 -25.50
CA PRO A 282 9.93 9.54 -26.07
C PRO A 282 10.23 8.95 -27.45
N LEU A 283 9.96 7.66 -27.61
CA LEU A 283 9.87 7.02 -28.91
C LEU A 283 8.65 7.58 -29.65
N LEU A 284 8.92 8.13 -30.84
CA LEU A 284 7.96 8.59 -31.85
C LEU A 284 6.97 7.49 -32.28
#